data_AF-A0A5D8ZYT0-F1
#
_entry.id   AF-A0A5D8ZYT0-F1
#
_cell.length_a   1.000
_cell.length_b   1.000
_cell.length_c   1.000
_cell.angle_alpha   90.00
_cell.angle_beta   90.00
_cell.angle_gamma   90.00
#
_symmetry.space_group_name_H-M   'P 1'
#
loop_
_entity.id
_entity.type
_entity.pdbx_description
1 polymer ?
#
loop_
_entity_poly.entity_id
_entity_poly.type
_entity_poly.pdbx_seq_one_letter_code
_entity_poly.pdbx_strand_id
1 'polypeptide(L)'
;MILKKIPVLIFLLLTFIVKAQNEFITIWKTQNASFIKFPGRGTNFKVSWEEVGYPQHNGTINNVTSATEFIINVGTPLHPVPSQASYKIKISNGNGSFDQVRFFDNTLIPTYNASDRSKITQIVQWGKIKWKSFDNAFVYCDNMDVTATDVPDLSMVTSMRQMFYLCISLIGNPSFNTWNTSTITDMYYMFGDNYLFNQPLGNWDTSNVTDMSYMFDYTGFNQSLSKWNTAKVTTMEHMFHDSENFNQDLQNWNTGNVTNMNEMFHNTAFNQNIGRWNLGSLTTATGMFLNSAMSCLNYDKTLYGWSQSSSTPANINLSSASPLVYSHADAVAARNYLINNKGWTISGDVYNGLCNQTLSTSETEVSIQSAIYPNPVKDHIYLKNIPNPESYIITDMSGRTVAKDNLKHEEITVRLLSPGNYILQILTKNKIYSFPFIKK
;
A
#
# COMPACT_ATOMS: atom_id res chain seq x y z
N MET A 1 10.18 -63.92 -10.27
CA MET A 1 9.75 -62.92 -9.27
C MET A 1 10.94 -62.02 -8.96
N ILE A 2 11.10 -60.92 -9.70
CA ILE A 2 12.23 -59.98 -9.55
C ILE A 2 11.71 -58.76 -8.79
N LEU A 3 12.07 -58.62 -7.52
CA LEU A 3 11.83 -57.39 -6.76
C LEU A 3 12.93 -56.37 -7.09
N LYS A 4 12.57 -55.29 -7.79
CA LYS A 4 13.41 -54.10 -7.95
C LYS A 4 13.40 -53.30 -6.64
N LYS A 5 14.57 -53.09 -6.02
CA LYS A 5 14.75 -52.12 -4.93
C LYS A 5 14.84 -50.72 -5.54
N ILE A 6 13.93 -49.83 -5.14
CA ILE A 6 13.97 -48.39 -5.45
C ILE A 6 14.64 -47.69 -4.26
N PRO A 7 15.70 -46.88 -4.46
CA PRO A 7 16.28 -46.09 -3.38
C PRO A 7 15.41 -44.85 -3.15
N VAL A 8 14.90 -44.69 -1.93
CA VAL A 8 14.18 -43.49 -1.50
C VAL A 8 15.22 -42.41 -1.20
N LEU A 9 15.27 -41.38 -2.05
CA LEU A 9 16.08 -40.18 -1.83
C LEU A 9 15.36 -39.32 -0.77
N ILE A 10 15.84 -39.35 0.47
CA ILE A 10 15.35 -38.47 1.53
C ILE A 10 15.89 -37.06 1.26
N PHE A 11 15.01 -36.17 0.80
CA PHE A 11 15.31 -34.75 0.64
C PHE A 11 15.26 -34.11 2.03
N LEU A 12 16.43 -33.90 2.65
CA LEU A 12 16.53 -33.21 3.94
C LEU A 12 16.26 -31.72 3.70
N LEU A 13 15.02 -31.28 3.93
CA LEU A 13 14.68 -29.86 3.93
C LEU A 13 15.34 -29.22 5.16
N LEU A 14 16.52 -28.62 4.98
CA LEU A 14 17.15 -27.76 5.98
C LEU A 14 16.29 -26.51 6.13
N THR A 15 15.28 -26.57 7.00
CA THR A 15 14.62 -25.38 7.51
C THR A 15 15.65 -24.64 8.37
N PHE A 16 16.27 -23.60 7.82
CA PHE A 16 17.00 -22.62 8.62
C PHE A 16 15.99 -21.96 9.55
N ILE A 17 15.90 -22.44 10.78
CA ILE A 17 15.28 -21.70 11.87
C ILE A 17 16.19 -20.50 12.09
N VAL A 18 15.88 -19.38 11.43
CA VAL A 18 16.51 -18.09 11.74
C VAL A 18 16.12 -17.81 13.19
N LYS A 19 17.05 -18.07 14.13
CA LYS A 19 16.89 -17.60 15.50
C LYS A 19 16.64 -16.10 15.42
N ALA A 20 15.57 -15.62 16.05
CA ALA A 20 15.29 -14.19 16.15
C ALA A 20 16.55 -13.48 16.67
N GLN A 21 17.21 -12.72 15.79
CA GLN A 21 18.38 -11.93 16.14
C GLN A 21 17.89 -10.68 16.88
N ASN A 22 18.54 -10.34 17.99
CA ASN A 22 18.14 -9.20 18.82
C ASN A 22 18.58 -7.85 18.23
N GLU A 23 19.39 -7.87 17.18
CA GLU A 23 20.08 -6.71 16.63
C GLU A 23 19.22 -5.94 15.62
N PHE A 24 19.28 -4.62 15.65
CA PHE A 24 18.89 -3.77 14.53
C PHE A 24 19.99 -3.83 13.47
N ILE A 25 19.65 -4.17 12.22
CA ILE A 25 20.63 -4.41 11.15
C ILE A 25 20.32 -3.54 9.93
N THR A 26 21.36 -2.87 9.43
CA THR A 26 21.30 -2.00 8.26
C THR A 26 22.49 -2.25 7.32
N ILE A 27 22.32 -1.91 6.05
CA ILE A 27 23.40 -1.93 5.05
C ILE A 27 23.72 -0.48 4.66
N TRP A 28 25.02 -0.19 4.58
CA TRP A 28 25.54 1.13 4.28
C TRP A 28 26.59 1.08 3.16
N LYS A 29 26.56 2.03 2.24
CA LYS A 29 27.55 2.22 1.18
C LYS A 29 28.25 3.55 1.36
N THR A 30 29.55 3.53 1.69
CA THR A 30 30.26 4.75 2.11
C THR A 30 30.87 5.57 0.98
N GLN A 31 30.83 5.08 -0.26
CA GLN A 31 31.36 5.76 -1.46
C GLN A 31 32.80 6.27 -1.26
N ASN A 32 33.69 5.38 -0.80
CA ASN A 32 35.11 5.62 -0.44
C ASN A 32 35.38 6.26 0.93
N ALA A 33 34.35 6.70 1.68
CA ALA A 33 34.60 7.17 3.04
C ALA A 33 35.00 6.02 3.97
N SER A 34 36.00 6.26 4.81
CA SER A 34 36.51 5.30 5.80
C SER A 34 35.72 5.28 7.12
N PHE A 35 34.62 6.02 7.18
CA PHE A 35 33.74 6.06 8.34
C PHE A 35 32.27 6.29 7.96
N ILE A 36 31.39 5.92 8.89
CA ILE A 36 29.97 6.23 8.91
C ILE A 36 29.68 7.06 10.15
N LYS A 37 29.04 8.22 9.98
CA LYS A 37 28.38 8.94 11.07
C LYS A 37 26.97 8.37 11.25
N PHE A 38 26.79 7.59 12.29
CA PHE A 38 25.54 6.88 12.54
C PHE A 38 24.68 7.70 13.53
N PRO A 39 23.46 8.14 13.15
CA PRO A 39 22.62 9.02 13.97
C PRO A 39 21.79 8.24 15.00
N GLY A 40 22.47 7.40 15.77
CA GLY A 40 21.88 6.51 16.76
C GLY A 40 22.11 6.99 18.18
N ARG A 41 21.08 6.85 19.03
CA ARG A 41 21.06 7.36 20.40
C ARG A 41 20.79 6.25 21.40
N GLY A 42 21.42 6.36 22.56
CA GLY A 42 21.33 5.36 23.61
C GLY A 42 22.50 5.43 24.59
N THR A 43 22.52 4.51 25.55
CA THR A 43 23.57 4.40 26.56
C THR A 43 24.15 2.99 26.58
N ASN A 44 25.47 2.86 26.67
CA ASN A 44 26.21 1.61 26.78
C ASN A 44 25.81 0.48 25.80
N PHE A 45 25.36 0.84 24.60
CA PHE A 45 24.96 -0.13 23.58
C PHE A 45 26.17 -0.68 22.81
N LYS A 46 25.95 -1.74 22.04
CA LYS A 46 27.00 -2.42 21.27
C LYS A 46 26.74 -2.26 19.77
N VAL A 47 27.79 -1.93 19.04
CA VAL A 47 27.79 -1.84 17.58
C VAL A 47 28.83 -2.82 17.04
N SER A 48 28.44 -3.60 16.03
CA SER A 48 29.39 -4.38 15.24
C SER A 48 29.15 -4.11 13.76
N TRP A 49 30.22 -4.21 12.98
CA TRP A 49 30.15 -3.99 11.54
C TRP A 49 31.03 -4.98 10.80
N GLU A 50 30.65 -5.29 9.57
CA GLU A 50 31.35 -6.21 8.67
C GLU A 50 31.21 -5.70 7.23
N GLU A 51 32.30 -5.72 6.46
CA GLU A 51 32.23 -5.47 5.01
C GLU A 51 31.57 -6.66 4.30
N VAL A 52 30.53 -6.40 3.53
CA VAL A 52 29.73 -7.43 2.86
C VAL A 52 30.60 -8.16 1.84
N GLY A 53 30.72 -9.49 2.02
CA GLY A 53 31.56 -10.35 1.18
C GLY A 53 33.02 -10.47 1.65
N TYR A 54 33.42 -9.70 2.67
CA TYR A 54 34.78 -9.68 3.22
C TYR A 54 34.73 -9.79 4.76
N PRO A 55 34.31 -10.94 5.31
CA PRO A 55 34.05 -11.09 6.75
C PRO A 55 35.27 -10.85 7.63
N GLN A 56 36.50 -10.97 7.10
CA GLN A 56 37.73 -10.61 7.78
C GLN A 56 37.89 -9.11 8.02
N HIS A 57 37.16 -8.27 7.29
CA HIS A 57 37.11 -6.82 7.49
C HIS A 57 35.88 -6.46 8.31
N ASN A 58 36.07 -6.44 9.62
CA ASN A 58 35.02 -6.23 10.59
C ASN A 58 35.54 -5.44 11.79
N GLY A 59 34.62 -4.97 12.63
CA GLY A 59 34.94 -4.33 13.89
C GLY A 59 33.79 -4.40 14.89
N THR A 60 34.12 -4.14 16.15
CA THR A 60 33.14 -4.05 17.24
C THR A 60 33.47 -2.88 18.15
N ILE A 61 32.45 -2.12 18.49
CA ILE A 61 32.50 -0.99 19.43
C ILE A 61 31.54 -1.32 20.58
N ASN A 62 32.10 -1.47 21.78
CA ASN A 62 31.32 -1.75 22.99
C ASN A 62 31.09 -0.47 23.79
N ASN A 63 30.04 -0.47 24.62
CA ASN A 63 29.72 0.62 25.54
C ASN A 63 29.55 1.99 24.84
N VAL A 64 28.98 2.00 23.65
CA VAL A 64 28.68 3.24 22.92
C VAL A 64 27.58 3.99 23.67
N THR A 65 27.81 5.27 23.92
CA THR A 65 26.81 6.19 24.46
C THR A 65 26.77 7.41 23.56
N SER A 66 25.58 7.76 23.07
CA SER A 66 25.38 8.95 22.26
C SER A 66 24.00 9.54 22.49
N ALA A 67 23.95 10.87 22.52
CA ALA A 67 22.72 11.66 22.53
C ALA A 67 22.33 12.17 21.14
N THR A 68 23.21 12.05 20.14
CA THR A 68 23.01 12.56 18.78
C THR A 68 23.43 11.54 17.73
N GLU A 69 24.74 11.39 17.51
CA GLU A 69 25.38 10.49 16.56
C GLU A 69 26.68 9.91 17.13
N PHE A 70 27.25 8.90 16.47
CA PHE A 70 28.58 8.38 16.78
C PHE A 70 29.28 7.92 15.49
N ILE A 71 30.61 7.80 15.54
CA ILE A 71 31.42 7.42 14.39
C ILE A 71 31.71 5.92 14.40
N ILE A 72 31.46 5.26 13.27
CA ILE A 72 31.90 3.90 12.99
C ILE A 72 33.06 4.00 12.00
N ASN A 73 34.29 3.76 12.46
CA ASN A 73 35.46 3.71 11.59
C ASN A 73 35.52 2.34 10.90
N VAL A 74 35.29 2.33 9.59
CA VAL A 74 35.34 1.14 8.74
C VAL A 74 36.66 0.98 8.00
N GLY A 75 37.58 1.94 8.11
CA GLY A 75 38.93 1.83 7.55
C GLY A 75 38.96 1.78 6.01
N THR A 76 40.02 1.18 5.47
CA THR A 76 40.18 0.98 4.01
C THR A 76 39.47 -0.31 3.60
N PRO A 77 38.51 -0.27 2.63
CA PRO A 77 37.80 -1.46 2.19
C PRO A 77 38.72 -2.53 1.60
N LEU A 78 38.33 -3.80 1.74
CA LEU A 78 38.96 -4.92 1.04
C LEU A 78 38.33 -5.21 -0.33
N HIS A 79 37.15 -4.64 -0.62
CA HIS A 79 36.53 -4.74 -1.93
C HIS A 79 37.47 -4.20 -3.04
N PRO A 80 37.73 -4.95 -4.14
CA PRO A 80 38.62 -4.56 -5.24
C PRO A 80 38.27 -3.21 -5.88
N VAL A 81 37.00 -2.82 -5.79
CA VAL A 81 36.49 -1.51 -6.18
C VAL A 81 35.99 -0.78 -4.92
N PRO A 82 36.83 0.04 -4.23
CA PRO A 82 36.49 0.64 -2.93
C PRO A 82 35.17 1.44 -2.90
N SER A 83 34.79 2.05 -4.01
CA SER A 83 33.53 2.82 -4.15
C SER A 83 32.27 1.95 -4.13
N GLN A 84 32.41 0.63 -4.35
CA GLN A 84 31.33 -0.35 -4.29
C GLN A 84 31.25 -1.07 -2.95
N ALA A 85 32.21 -0.86 -2.04
CA ALA A 85 32.18 -1.46 -0.72
C ALA A 85 30.90 -1.11 0.05
N SER A 86 30.34 -2.10 0.71
CA SER A 86 29.17 -1.95 1.56
C SER A 86 29.39 -2.65 2.90
N TYR A 87 28.77 -2.13 3.94
CA TYR A 87 28.98 -2.51 5.32
C TYR A 87 27.66 -2.87 5.97
N LYS A 88 27.62 -4.04 6.59
CA LYS A 88 26.51 -4.48 7.43
C LYS A 88 26.75 -3.99 8.84
N ILE A 89 25.91 -3.08 9.31
CA ILE A 89 25.95 -2.53 10.67
C ILE A 89 24.91 -3.25 11.51
N LYS A 90 25.32 -3.78 12.67
CA LYS A 90 24.46 -4.45 13.64
C LYS A 90 24.55 -3.74 14.98
N ILE A 91 23.39 -3.35 15.53
CA ILE A 91 23.30 -2.65 16.82
C ILE A 91 22.45 -3.46 17.77
N SER A 92 22.94 -3.69 18.99
CA SER A 92 22.18 -4.30 20.09
C SER A 92 22.29 -3.46 21.35
N ASN A 93 21.40 -3.70 22.31
CA ASN A 93 21.39 -3.03 23.60
C ASN A 93 22.71 -3.17 24.39
N GLY A 94 23.56 -4.17 24.09
CA GLY A 94 24.81 -4.37 24.81
C GLY A 94 24.59 -4.46 26.33
N ASN A 95 25.26 -3.58 27.07
CA ASN A 95 25.12 -3.45 28.53
C ASN A 95 24.13 -2.35 28.96
N GLY A 96 23.53 -1.65 28.00
CA GLY A 96 22.56 -0.59 28.26
C GLY A 96 21.38 -0.68 27.30
N SER A 97 21.11 0.38 26.55
CA SER A 97 19.99 0.44 25.61
C SER A 97 20.33 1.27 24.38
N PHE A 98 19.92 0.75 23.22
CA PHE A 98 19.84 1.52 21.99
C PHE A 98 18.37 1.87 21.78
N ASP A 99 18.04 3.15 21.65
CA ASP A 99 16.66 3.59 21.88
C ASP A 99 16.05 4.32 20.67
N GLN A 100 16.86 4.97 19.84
CA GLN A 100 16.38 5.86 18.78
C GLN A 100 17.41 5.99 17.66
N VAL A 101 16.91 6.16 16.45
CA VAL A 101 17.64 6.74 15.31
C VAL A 101 16.96 8.04 14.93
N ARG A 102 17.73 9.11 14.66
CA ARG A 102 17.19 10.41 14.30
C ARG A 102 18.09 11.14 13.31
N PHE A 103 17.72 11.10 12.03
CA PHE A 103 18.51 11.64 10.92
C PHE A 103 18.31 13.14 10.71
N PHE A 104 17.26 13.71 11.31
CA PHE A 104 16.97 15.14 11.20
C PHE A 104 16.55 15.74 12.54
N ASP A 105 17.05 16.93 12.85
CA ASP A 105 16.70 17.68 14.04
C ASP A 105 16.45 19.15 13.68
N ASN A 106 15.18 19.56 13.75
CA ASN A 106 14.73 20.93 13.45
C ASN A 106 14.82 21.87 14.66
N THR A 107 15.18 21.38 15.86
CA THR A 107 15.28 22.21 17.06
C THR A 107 16.70 22.75 17.30
N LEU A 108 17.67 22.32 16.50
CA LEU A 108 19.07 22.76 16.58
C LEU A 108 19.38 23.74 15.45
N ILE A 109 20.10 24.82 15.78
CA ILE A 109 20.69 25.76 14.81
C ILE A 109 22.23 25.63 14.90
N PRO A 110 22.95 25.37 13.80
CA PRO A 110 22.42 25.09 12.47
C PRO A 110 21.64 23.78 12.44
N THR A 111 20.61 23.72 11.59
CA THR A 111 19.77 22.53 11.34
C THR A 111 20.69 21.32 11.20
N TYR A 112 20.48 20.30 12.03
CA TYR A 112 21.41 19.18 12.09
C TYR A 112 21.50 18.48 10.71
N ASN A 113 22.74 18.17 10.33
CA ASN A 113 23.22 18.16 8.96
C ASN A 113 23.22 16.75 8.35
N ALA A 114 22.97 16.71 7.05
CA ALA A 114 22.74 15.58 6.15
C ALA A 114 23.85 14.51 6.04
N SER A 115 24.86 14.49 6.91
CA SER A 115 26.03 13.63 6.69
C SER A 115 25.65 12.17 6.88
N ASP A 116 25.74 11.42 5.79
CA ASP A 116 25.64 9.96 5.68
C ASP A 116 24.22 9.39 5.53
N ARG A 117 23.16 10.21 5.52
CA ARG A 117 21.78 9.73 5.27
C ARG A 117 21.60 9.01 3.92
N SER A 118 22.37 9.40 2.90
CA SER A 118 22.38 8.74 1.60
C SER A 118 23.27 7.50 1.55
N LYS A 119 24.08 7.26 2.60
CA LYS A 119 24.93 6.07 2.71
C LYS A 119 24.12 4.86 3.18
N ILE A 120 23.07 5.02 3.99
CA ILE A 120 22.19 3.89 4.32
C ILE A 120 21.42 3.47 3.07
N THR A 121 21.49 2.19 2.73
CA THR A 121 20.81 1.64 1.55
C THR A 121 19.72 0.65 1.93
N GLN A 122 19.83 -0.02 3.08
CA GLN A 122 18.80 -0.97 3.52
C GLN A 122 18.61 -0.98 5.02
N ILE A 123 17.36 -1.09 5.47
CA ILE A 123 17.00 -1.67 6.76
C ILE A 123 16.64 -3.14 6.52
N VAL A 124 17.46 -4.06 7.03
CA VAL A 124 17.31 -5.50 6.78
C VAL A 124 16.70 -6.23 7.98
N GLN A 125 16.75 -5.63 9.18
CA GLN A 125 16.15 -6.21 10.38
C GLN A 125 15.89 -5.14 11.44
N TRP A 126 14.71 -5.14 12.06
CA TRP A 126 14.37 -4.26 13.19
C TRP A 126 14.95 -4.75 14.52
N GLY A 127 14.99 -6.06 14.72
CA GLY A 127 15.47 -6.72 15.93
C GLY A 127 14.50 -6.59 17.10
N LYS A 128 15.03 -6.71 18.33
CA LYS A 128 14.23 -6.59 19.58
C LYS A 128 14.48 -5.27 20.30
N ILE A 129 14.86 -4.25 19.54
CA ILE A 129 15.08 -2.91 20.06
C ILE A 129 13.74 -2.33 20.49
N LYS A 130 13.65 -1.90 21.75
CA LYS A 130 12.49 -1.17 22.28
C LYS A 130 12.63 0.29 21.94
N TRP A 131 12.07 0.69 20.80
CA TRP A 131 12.21 2.03 20.27
C TRP A 131 11.48 3.03 21.17
N LYS A 132 12.15 4.12 21.55
CA LYS A 132 11.54 5.19 22.36
C LYS A 132 10.83 6.24 21.50
N SER A 133 11.27 6.44 20.26
CA SER A 133 10.64 7.36 19.30
C SER A 133 11.15 7.09 17.89
N PHE A 134 10.28 7.27 16.90
CA PHE A 134 10.64 7.32 15.48
C PHE A 134 10.50 8.73 14.87
N ASP A 135 10.42 9.76 15.71
CA ASP A 135 10.42 11.15 15.25
C ASP A 135 11.68 11.45 14.47
N ASN A 136 11.49 11.84 13.20
CA ASN A 136 12.57 12.16 12.28
C ASN A 136 13.61 11.03 12.16
N ALA A 137 13.19 9.78 12.39
CA ALA A 137 13.93 8.64 11.90
C ALA A 137 13.99 8.72 10.37
N PHE A 138 15.09 8.26 9.78
CA PHE A 138 15.32 8.12 8.33
C PHE A 138 14.93 9.25 7.36
N VAL A 139 14.63 10.46 7.83
CA VAL A 139 14.29 11.60 6.96
C VAL A 139 15.37 11.82 5.91
N TYR A 140 14.97 11.96 4.64
CA TYR A 140 15.87 12.15 3.49
C TYR A 140 16.89 11.02 3.29
N CYS A 141 16.57 9.79 3.72
CA CYS A 141 17.36 8.61 3.38
C CYS A 141 17.06 8.16 1.95
N ASP A 142 17.49 8.98 0.99
CA ASP A 142 17.08 8.91 -0.42
C ASP A 142 17.37 7.58 -1.12
N ASN A 143 18.40 6.84 -0.66
CA ASN A 143 18.85 5.57 -1.24
C ASN A 143 18.35 4.33 -0.47
N MET A 144 17.57 4.53 0.59
CA MET A 144 17.22 3.48 1.55
C MET A 144 15.92 2.78 1.19
N ASP A 145 15.94 1.45 1.25
CA ASP A 145 14.75 0.60 1.23
C ASP A 145 14.62 -0.25 2.51
N VAL A 146 13.39 -0.60 2.89
CA VAL A 146 13.12 -1.48 4.03
C VAL A 146 12.80 -2.88 3.51
N THR A 147 13.79 -3.76 3.60
CA THR A 147 13.69 -5.18 3.21
C THR A 147 13.37 -6.10 4.39
N ALA A 148 13.39 -5.55 5.61
CA ALA A 148 13.12 -6.25 6.85
C ALA A 148 11.75 -6.97 6.84
N THR A 149 11.77 -8.25 7.20
CA THR A 149 10.56 -9.09 7.31
C THR A 149 10.08 -9.23 8.76
N ASP A 150 10.91 -8.86 9.74
CA ASP A 150 10.51 -8.74 11.14
C ASP A 150 9.81 -7.39 11.40
N VAL A 151 9.32 -7.20 12.63
CA VAL A 151 8.57 -6.01 13.03
C VAL A 151 9.32 -5.23 14.11
N PRO A 152 9.28 -3.89 14.10
CA PRO A 152 9.83 -3.10 15.20
C PRO A 152 8.98 -3.26 16.46
N ASP A 153 9.62 -3.27 17.63
CA ASP A 153 8.92 -3.14 18.90
C ASP A 153 8.61 -1.66 19.16
N LEU A 154 7.36 -1.29 18.86
CA LEU A 154 6.81 0.06 18.96
C LEU A 154 6.15 0.35 20.31
N SER A 155 6.22 -0.57 21.28
CA SER A 155 5.44 -0.48 22.53
C SER A 155 5.73 0.77 23.38
N MET A 156 6.84 1.47 23.12
CA MET A 156 7.22 2.73 23.77
C MET A 156 7.18 3.94 22.83
N VAL A 157 6.84 3.76 21.55
CA VAL A 157 6.75 4.83 20.57
C VAL A 157 5.35 5.44 20.63
N THR A 158 5.26 6.76 20.71
CA THR A 158 4.00 7.50 20.60
C THR A 158 3.90 8.31 19.32
N SER A 159 5.02 8.58 18.65
CA SER A 159 5.06 9.38 17.43
C SER A 159 6.00 8.77 16.39
N MET A 160 5.53 8.77 15.14
CA MET A 160 6.27 8.37 13.94
C MET A 160 6.42 9.54 12.97
N ARG A 161 6.33 10.76 13.48
CA ARG A 161 6.47 12.00 12.73
C ARG A 161 7.68 11.94 11.80
N GLN A 162 7.45 12.12 10.51
CA GLN A 162 8.46 12.21 9.47
C GLN A 162 9.36 10.98 9.33
N MET A 163 9.04 9.82 9.93
CA MET A 163 9.91 8.63 9.98
C MET A 163 10.47 8.17 8.63
N PHE A 164 9.75 8.38 7.53
CA PHE A 164 10.24 8.09 6.18
C PHE A 164 10.02 9.26 5.22
N TYR A 165 9.96 10.48 5.73
CA TYR A 165 9.79 11.65 4.87
C TYR A 165 10.96 11.79 3.89
N LEU A 166 10.65 11.94 2.59
CA LEU A 166 11.62 12.03 1.49
C LEU A 166 12.56 10.82 1.38
N CYS A 167 12.08 9.62 1.71
CA CYS A 167 12.78 8.37 1.41
C CYS A 167 12.45 7.89 0.00
N ILE A 168 12.95 8.60 -1.01
CA ILE A 168 12.50 8.44 -2.39
C ILE A 168 12.70 7.04 -3.01
N SER A 169 13.67 6.26 -2.50
CA SER A 169 13.90 4.86 -2.91
C SER A 169 13.11 3.82 -2.10
N LEU A 170 12.25 4.24 -1.16
CA LEU A 170 11.51 3.34 -0.29
C LEU A 170 10.44 2.57 -1.07
N ILE A 171 10.65 1.28 -1.27
CA ILE A 171 9.65 0.35 -1.82
C ILE A 171 8.89 -0.32 -0.66
N GLY A 172 9.62 -0.69 0.38
CA GLY A 172 9.12 -1.36 1.57
C GLY A 172 8.84 -2.85 1.38
N ASN A 173 8.41 -3.49 2.46
CA ASN A 173 8.06 -4.91 2.52
C ASN A 173 6.59 -5.08 2.96
N PRO A 174 5.88 -6.14 2.55
CA PRO A 174 4.52 -6.41 3.05
C PRO A 174 4.44 -6.56 4.58
N SER A 175 5.56 -6.79 5.27
CA SER A 175 5.67 -6.82 6.74
C SER A 175 5.23 -5.52 7.42
N PHE A 176 5.22 -4.36 6.72
CA PHE A 176 4.70 -3.10 7.26
C PHE A 176 3.27 -3.26 7.80
N ASN A 177 2.44 -4.07 7.13
CA ASN A 177 1.06 -4.34 7.55
C ASN A 177 0.94 -5.08 8.89
N THR A 178 2.05 -5.55 9.46
CA THR A 178 2.06 -6.35 10.70
C THR A 178 2.62 -5.57 11.90
N TRP A 179 2.96 -4.31 11.72
CA TRP A 179 3.44 -3.46 12.80
C TRP A 179 2.33 -3.18 13.80
N ASN A 180 2.65 -3.23 15.09
CA ASN A 180 1.71 -2.85 16.14
C ASN A 180 1.77 -1.33 16.37
N THR A 181 0.80 -0.60 15.83
CA THR A 181 0.73 0.88 15.91
C THR A 181 -0.20 1.39 17.01
N SER A 182 -0.66 0.54 17.93
CA SER A 182 -1.71 0.90 18.90
C SER A 182 -1.34 2.06 19.84
N THR A 183 -0.05 2.37 20.00
CA THR A 183 0.44 3.46 20.86
C THR A 183 0.65 4.78 20.11
N ILE A 184 0.55 4.78 18.78
CA ILE A 184 0.90 5.92 17.93
C ILE A 184 -0.23 6.96 17.94
N THR A 185 0.14 8.22 18.17
CA THR A 185 -0.76 9.38 18.15
C THR A 185 -0.45 10.34 17.01
N ASP A 186 0.77 10.36 16.48
CA ASP A 186 1.23 11.29 15.44
C ASP A 186 1.88 10.54 14.26
N MET A 187 1.32 10.75 13.06
CA MET A 187 1.79 10.20 11.78
C MET A 187 2.13 11.31 10.75
N TYR A 188 2.32 12.55 11.21
CA TYR A 188 2.63 13.71 10.37
C TYR A 188 3.79 13.42 9.41
N TYR A 189 3.58 13.58 8.10
CA TYR A 189 4.58 13.34 7.05
C TYR A 189 5.25 11.94 7.06
N MET A 190 4.67 10.92 7.70
CA MET A 190 5.36 9.64 7.89
C MET A 190 5.87 9.04 6.57
N PHE A 191 5.09 9.13 5.48
CA PHE A 191 5.47 8.64 4.15
C PHE A 191 5.47 9.72 3.06
N GLY A 192 5.50 11.01 3.42
CA GLY A 192 5.50 12.09 2.44
C GLY A 192 6.69 12.01 1.48
N ASP A 193 6.45 12.30 0.21
CA ASP A 193 7.38 12.23 -0.93
C ASP A 193 7.97 10.84 -1.23
N ASN A 194 7.30 9.76 -0.80
CA ASN A 194 7.72 8.39 -1.11
C ASN A 194 7.02 7.83 -2.36
N TYR A 195 7.51 8.22 -3.54
CA TYR A 195 6.87 7.88 -4.82
C TYR A 195 6.78 6.37 -5.14
N LEU A 196 7.67 5.53 -4.59
CA LEU A 196 7.65 4.07 -4.79
C LEU A 196 6.85 3.30 -3.74
N PHE A 197 6.47 3.95 -2.63
CA PHE A 197 5.88 3.25 -1.50
C PHE A 197 4.41 2.94 -1.75
N ASN A 198 4.05 1.66 -1.73
CA ASN A 198 2.68 1.20 -1.93
C ASN A 198 2.39 -0.12 -1.17
N GLN A 199 3.00 -0.30 0.00
CA GLN A 199 2.83 -1.51 0.82
C GLN A 199 1.51 -1.49 1.60
N PRO A 200 0.89 -2.66 1.89
CA PRO A 200 -0.34 -2.71 2.66
C PRO A 200 -0.16 -2.18 4.09
N LEU A 201 -1.09 -1.34 4.53
CA LEU A 201 -1.14 -0.74 5.89
C LEU A 201 -2.50 -0.94 6.59
N GLY A 202 -3.41 -1.69 5.97
CA GLY A 202 -4.81 -1.77 6.39
C GLY A 202 -5.03 -2.43 7.76
N ASN A 203 -4.04 -3.14 8.32
CA ASN A 203 -4.15 -3.78 9.64
C ASN A 203 -3.60 -2.90 10.79
N TRP A 204 -3.12 -1.69 10.51
CA TRP A 204 -2.68 -0.77 11.55
C TRP A 204 -3.84 -0.36 12.46
N ASP A 205 -3.56 -0.29 13.76
CA ASP A 205 -4.46 0.33 14.73
C ASP A 205 -4.20 1.83 14.75
N THR A 206 -5.15 2.61 14.23
CA THR A 206 -5.09 4.07 14.19
C THR A 206 -5.99 4.73 15.22
N SER A 207 -6.56 3.97 16.17
CA SER A 207 -7.59 4.46 17.11
C SER A 207 -7.10 5.53 18.09
N ASN A 208 -5.79 5.71 18.21
CA ASN A 208 -5.14 6.74 19.02
C ASN A 208 -4.55 7.90 18.20
N VAL A 209 -4.55 7.81 16.87
CA VAL A 209 -3.96 8.82 16.00
C VAL A 209 -4.81 10.09 16.00
N THR A 210 -4.14 11.23 16.19
CA THR A 210 -4.74 12.57 16.18
C THR A 210 -4.29 13.39 14.97
N ASP A 211 -3.07 13.18 14.48
CA ASP A 211 -2.52 13.90 13.32
C ASP A 211 -2.12 12.92 12.19
N MET A 212 -2.76 13.09 11.03
CA MET A 212 -2.46 12.36 9.78
C MET A 212 -2.02 13.31 8.65
N SER A 213 -1.70 14.56 8.97
CA SER A 213 -1.41 15.58 7.97
C SER A 213 -0.17 15.20 7.16
N TYR A 214 -0.23 15.38 5.84
CA TYR A 214 0.84 15.08 4.89
C TYR A 214 1.35 13.62 4.88
N MET A 215 0.64 12.69 5.52
CA MET A 215 1.13 11.31 5.71
C MET A 215 1.49 10.63 4.38
N PHE A 216 0.69 10.87 3.34
CA PHE A 216 0.91 10.37 1.97
C PHE A 216 0.97 11.53 0.96
N ASP A 217 1.52 12.68 1.33
CA ASP A 217 1.76 13.79 0.38
C ASP A 217 2.77 13.36 -0.70
N TYR A 218 2.52 13.64 -1.98
CA TYR A 218 3.40 13.27 -3.11
C TYR A 218 3.82 11.78 -3.15
N THR A 219 2.86 10.85 -3.06
CA THR A 219 3.16 9.40 -3.02
C THR A 219 2.53 8.58 -4.15
N GLY A 220 3.09 7.39 -4.40
CA GLY A 220 2.49 6.36 -5.25
C GLY A 220 1.46 5.47 -4.54
N PHE A 221 1.02 5.84 -3.33
CA PHE A 221 0.24 4.98 -2.45
C PHE A 221 -1.21 4.80 -2.95
N ASN A 222 -1.69 3.55 -2.98
CA ASN A 222 -3.07 3.21 -3.35
C ASN A 222 -3.56 1.91 -2.69
N GLN A 223 -3.13 1.61 -1.46
CA GLN A 223 -3.61 0.45 -0.71
C GLN A 223 -4.84 0.80 0.13
N SER A 224 -5.74 -0.17 0.33
CA SER A 224 -6.97 0.03 1.11
C SER A 224 -6.69 0.43 2.56
N LEU A 225 -7.36 1.49 3.00
CA LEU A 225 -7.34 2.01 4.39
C LEU A 225 -8.71 1.89 5.08
N SER A 226 -9.61 1.08 4.52
CA SER A 226 -11.01 0.97 4.94
C SER A 226 -11.23 0.51 6.39
N LYS A 227 -10.21 -0.11 7.00
CA LYS A 227 -10.24 -0.59 8.40
C LYS A 227 -9.70 0.42 9.42
N TRP A 228 -9.12 1.53 8.97
CA TRP A 228 -8.57 2.53 9.88
C TRP A 228 -9.68 3.19 10.69
N ASN A 229 -9.42 3.36 11.99
CA ASN A 229 -10.27 4.12 12.89
C ASN A 229 -9.77 5.57 12.95
N THR A 230 -10.52 6.49 12.36
CA THR A 230 -10.16 7.91 12.31
C THR A 230 -10.89 8.75 13.37
N ALA A 231 -11.60 8.14 14.32
CA ALA A 231 -12.50 8.86 15.22
C ALA A 231 -11.80 9.88 16.14
N LYS A 232 -10.49 9.77 16.37
CA LYS A 232 -9.69 10.74 17.14
C LYS A 232 -8.89 11.71 16.27
N VAL A 233 -8.88 11.54 14.95
CA VAL A 233 -8.10 12.38 14.05
C VAL A 233 -8.69 13.78 14.03
N THR A 234 -7.83 14.78 14.24
CA THR A 234 -8.19 16.20 14.25
C THR A 234 -7.72 16.95 13.00
N THR A 235 -6.75 16.41 12.26
CA THR A 235 -6.26 17.03 11.01
C THR A 235 -5.87 15.99 9.97
N MET A 236 -6.24 16.25 8.72
CA MET A 236 -5.95 15.47 7.52
C MET A 236 -5.44 16.37 6.38
N GLU A 237 -4.90 17.53 6.73
CA GLU A 237 -4.31 18.49 5.79
C GLU A 237 -3.28 17.80 4.88
N HIS A 238 -3.40 17.99 3.57
CA HIS A 238 -2.54 17.39 2.54
C HIS A 238 -2.36 15.85 2.63
N MET A 239 -3.23 15.11 3.33
CA MET A 239 -2.99 13.68 3.62
C MET A 239 -2.73 12.85 2.35
N PHE A 240 -3.40 13.15 1.23
CA PHE A 240 -3.18 12.51 -0.08
C PHE A 240 -2.91 13.54 -1.19
N HIS A 241 -2.44 14.75 -0.84
CA HIS A 241 -2.11 15.77 -1.84
C HIS A 241 -1.06 15.23 -2.83
N ASP A 242 -1.27 15.46 -4.13
CA ASP A 242 -0.43 14.95 -5.22
C ASP A 242 -0.18 13.42 -5.18
N SER A 243 -1.06 12.65 -4.52
CA SER A 243 -1.09 11.18 -4.63
C SER A 243 -1.86 10.75 -5.87
N GLU A 244 -1.21 10.88 -7.02
CA GLU A 244 -1.83 10.73 -8.35
C GLU A 244 -2.64 9.43 -8.51
N ASN A 245 -2.24 8.33 -7.85
CA ASN A 245 -2.89 7.03 -7.98
C ASN A 245 -3.96 6.73 -6.93
N PHE A 246 -4.10 7.56 -5.89
CA PHE A 246 -4.92 7.22 -4.73
C PHE A 246 -6.43 7.27 -5.06
N ASN A 247 -7.12 6.12 -4.94
CA ASN A 247 -8.55 6.01 -5.20
C ASN A 247 -9.21 4.89 -4.37
N GLN A 248 -8.96 4.88 -3.06
CA GLN A 248 -9.50 3.85 -2.17
C GLN A 248 -10.77 4.31 -1.47
N ASP A 249 -11.68 3.37 -1.18
CA ASP A 249 -12.92 3.66 -0.46
C ASP A 249 -12.65 4.08 0.99
N LEU A 250 -13.08 5.31 1.32
CA LEU A 250 -12.97 5.94 2.64
C LEU A 250 -14.33 6.25 3.27
N GLN A 251 -15.43 5.69 2.75
CA GLN A 251 -16.79 6.02 3.20
C GLN A 251 -17.05 5.74 4.70
N ASN A 252 -16.28 4.81 5.29
CA ASN A 252 -16.43 4.37 6.68
C ASN A 252 -15.59 5.18 7.67
N TRP A 253 -14.79 6.14 7.20
CA TRP A 253 -14.01 6.99 8.09
C TRP A 253 -14.92 7.90 8.91
N ASN A 254 -14.62 8.00 10.20
CA ASN A 254 -15.25 8.96 11.10
C ASN A 254 -14.45 10.25 11.10
N THR A 255 -14.98 11.28 10.44
CA THR A 255 -14.34 12.59 10.31
C THR A 255 -14.89 13.63 11.31
N GLY A 256 -15.72 13.21 12.26
CA GLY A 256 -16.48 14.13 13.11
C GLY A 256 -15.64 15.08 13.97
N ASN A 257 -14.37 14.74 14.22
CA ASN A 257 -13.42 15.55 14.98
C ASN A 257 -12.39 16.28 14.11
N VAL A 258 -12.40 16.07 12.78
CA VAL A 258 -11.41 16.66 11.87
C VAL A 258 -11.75 18.13 11.64
N THR A 259 -10.78 19.01 11.91
CA THR A 259 -10.92 20.46 11.75
C THR A 259 -10.29 20.96 10.46
N ASN A 260 -9.21 20.34 9.98
CA ASN A 260 -8.49 20.74 8.78
C ASN A 260 -8.43 19.60 7.74
N MET A 261 -8.96 19.85 6.54
CA MET A 261 -8.88 18.99 5.35
C MET A 261 -8.35 19.75 4.12
N ASN A 262 -7.56 20.82 4.33
CA ASN A 262 -6.97 21.57 3.23
C ASN A 262 -6.23 20.64 2.27
N GLU A 263 -6.52 20.80 0.98
CA GLU A 263 -5.83 20.13 -0.12
C GLU A 263 -5.73 18.59 -0.02
N MET A 264 -6.58 17.95 0.79
CA MET A 264 -6.48 16.53 1.09
C MET A 264 -6.49 15.63 -0.16
N PHE A 265 -7.24 15.99 -1.20
CA PHE A 265 -7.35 15.25 -2.47
C PHE A 265 -6.94 16.09 -3.69
N HIS A 266 -6.18 17.16 -3.49
CA HIS A 266 -5.69 17.99 -4.59
C HIS A 266 -4.74 17.17 -5.48
N ASN A 267 -4.95 17.19 -6.80
CA ASN A 267 -4.17 16.43 -7.80
C ASN A 267 -4.17 14.91 -7.56
N THR A 268 -5.36 14.30 -7.39
CA THR A 268 -5.48 12.85 -7.13
C THR A 268 -6.43 12.15 -8.10
N ALA A 269 -6.26 10.84 -8.28
CA ALA A 269 -7.25 9.98 -8.93
C ALA A 269 -8.49 9.69 -8.05
N PHE A 270 -8.69 10.42 -6.94
CA PHE A 270 -9.73 10.12 -5.98
C PHE A 270 -11.13 10.27 -6.59
N ASN A 271 -11.87 9.17 -6.65
CA ASN A 271 -13.20 9.09 -7.24
C ASN A 271 -14.11 8.22 -6.37
N GLN A 272 -14.33 8.63 -5.13
CA GLN A 272 -15.21 7.94 -4.18
C GLN A 272 -16.28 8.86 -3.62
N ASN A 273 -17.39 8.27 -3.17
CA ASN A 273 -18.46 8.99 -2.50
C ASN A 273 -18.14 9.17 -1.01
N ILE A 274 -18.03 10.44 -0.57
CA ILE A 274 -17.77 10.80 0.83
C ILE A 274 -18.90 11.63 1.45
N GLY A 275 -20.11 11.57 0.87
CA GLY A 275 -21.29 12.26 1.39
C GLY A 275 -21.74 11.79 2.78
N ARG A 276 -21.21 10.66 3.27
CA ARG A 276 -21.49 10.14 4.63
C ARG A 276 -20.56 10.70 5.72
N TRP A 277 -19.54 11.46 5.34
CA TRP A 277 -18.61 12.05 6.31
C TRP A 277 -19.31 13.07 7.20
N ASN A 278 -18.97 13.04 8.49
CA ASN A 278 -19.44 14.02 9.47
C ASN A 278 -18.47 15.21 9.48
N LEU A 279 -18.95 16.39 9.09
CA LEU A 279 -18.13 17.60 9.00
C LEU A 279 -18.26 18.52 10.23
N GLY A 280 -18.87 18.05 11.32
CA GLY A 280 -19.28 18.88 12.45
C GLY A 280 -18.20 19.75 13.08
N SER A 281 -16.93 19.32 13.04
CA SER A 281 -15.79 20.08 13.55
C SER A 281 -14.96 20.77 12.46
N LEU A 282 -15.31 20.61 11.18
CA LEU A 282 -14.53 21.14 10.08
C LEU A 282 -14.50 22.67 10.14
N THR A 283 -13.30 23.24 10.04
CA THR A 283 -13.08 24.69 9.99
C THR A 283 -12.50 25.13 8.65
N THR A 284 -11.71 24.28 7.98
CA THR A 284 -11.12 24.59 6.67
C THR A 284 -10.94 23.34 5.81
N ALA A 285 -11.21 23.50 4.51
CA ALA A 285 -11.04 22.47 3.48
C ALA A 285 -10.65 23.13 2.14
N THR A 286 -9.82 24.16 2.21
CA THR A 286 -9.41 24.97 1.05
C THR A 286 -8.71 24.07 0.04
N GLY A 287 -9.12 24.11 -1.22
CA GLY A 287 -8.48 23.34 -2.29
C GLY A 287 -8.64 21.82 -2.17
N MET A 288 -9.50 21.31 -1.27
CA MET A 288 -9.62 19.87 -0.99
C MET A 288 -9.81 19.02 -2.24
N PHE A 289 -10.52 19.52 -3.26
CA PHE A 289 -10.84 18.79 -4.49
C PHE A 289 -10.20 19.34 -5.76
N LEU A 290 -9.33 20.35 -5.65
CA LEU A 290 -8.72 20.97 -6.83
C LEU A 290 -8.01 19.89 -7.64
N ASN A 291 -8.35 19.76 -8.92
CA ASN A 291 -7.80 18.75 -9.82
C ASN A 291 -7.90 17.29 -9.30
N SER A 292 -8.94 16.98 -8.52
CA SER A 292 -9.29 15.60 -8.19
C SER A 292 -10.09 14.95 -9.33
N ALA A 293 -10.01 13.63 -9.46
CA ALA A 293 -10.71 12.86 -10.47
C ALA A 293 -12.14 12.43 -10.08
N MET A 294 -12.77 13.14 -9.13
CA MET A 294 -14.13 12.79 -8.70
C MET A 294 -15.10 12.85 -9.89
N SER A 295 -15.76 11.73 -10.16
CA SER A 295 -16.80 11.67 -11.18
C SER A 295 -18.00 12.51 -10.78
N CYS A 296 -18.76 12.95 -11.78
CA CYS A 296 -20.02 13.67 -11.59
C CYS A 296 -20.99 12.94 -10.64
N LEU A 297 -21.09 11.61 -10.74
CA LEU A 297 -21.92 10.81 -9.84
C LEU A 297 -21.44 10.86 -8.38
N ASN A 298 -20.14 10.78 -8.13
CA ASN A 298 -19.61 10.79 -6.78
C ASN A 298 -19.61 12.21 -6.19
N TYR A 299 -19.39 13.23 -7.00
CA TYR A 299 -19.51 14.62 -6.56
C TYR A 299 -20.96 14.98 -6.22
N ASP A 300 -21.93 14.58 -7.03
CA ASP A 300 -23.36 14.74 -6.76
C ASP A 300 -23.76 14.12 -5.41
N LYS A 301 -23.32 12.88 -5.14
CA LYS A 301 -23.59 12.18 -3.87
C LYS A 301 -22.91 12.84 -2.68
N THR A 302 -21.69 13.35 -2.86
CA THR A 302 -20.94 14.06 -1.82
C THR A 302 -21.65 15.36 -1.43
N LEU A 303 -21.99 16.21 -2.41
CA LEU A 303 -22.74 17.45 -2.19
C LEU A 303 -24.08 17.18 -1.49
N TYR A 304 -24.84 16.20 -1.99
CA TYR A 304 -26.11 15.80 -1.40
C TYR A 304 -25.95 15.41 0.06
N GLY A 305 -25.08 14.44 0.36
CA GLY A 305 -24.88 13.95 1.72
C GLY A 305 -24.47 15.04 2.71
N TRP A 306 -23.56 15.94 2.31
CA TRP A 306 -23.15 17.07 3.14
C TRP A 306 -24.28 18.07 3.38
N SER A 307 -25.15 18.33 2.41
CA SER A 307 -26.30 19.22 2.61
C SER A 307 -27.35 18.66 3.57
N GLN A 308 -27.48 17.33 3.67
CA GLN A 308 -28.49 16.68 4.50
C GLN A 308 -28.08 16.55 5.97
N SER A 309 -26.79 16.64 6.27
CA SER A 309 -26.32 16.50 7.66
C SER A 309 -26.59 17.78 8.47
N SER A 310 -27.25 17.62 9.62
CA SER A 310 -27.48 18.73 10.56
C SER A 310 -26.20 19.27 11.18
N SER A 311 -25.13 18.47 11.23
CA SER A 311 -23.82 18.88 11.75
C SER A 311 -23.00 19.68 10.74
N THR A 312 -23.40 19.75 9.47
CA THR A 312 -22.62 20.46 8.45
C THR A 312 -22.40 21.93 8.83
N PRO A 313 -21.14 22.38 8.98
CA PRO A 313 -20.81 23.69 9.50
C PRO A 313 -21.12 24.79 8.48
N ALA A 314 -21.17 26.03 8.95
CA ALA A 314 -21.27 27.21 8.10
C ALA A 314 -19.88 27.72 7.69
N ASN A 315 -19.83 28.55 6.64
CA ASN A 315 -18.66 29.32 6.21
C ASN A 315 -17.41 28.51 5.83
N ILE A 316 -17.59 27.29 5.31
CA ILE A 316 -16.48 26.49 4.80
C ILE A 316 -16.03 27.00 3.44
N ASN A 317 -14.73 27.19 3.28
CA ASN A 317 -14.12 27.55 2.01
C ASN A 317 -13.51 26.29 1.35
N LEU A 318 -14.11 25.83 0.25
CA LEU A 318 -13.52 24.81 -0.62
C LEU A 318 -12.62 25.39 -1.71
N SER A 319 -12.62 26.72 -1.87
CA SER A 319 -12.02 27.46 -2.98
C SER A 319 -12.44 26.93 -4.35
N SER A 320 -11.50 26.44 -5.17
CA SER A 320 -11.77 25.87 -6.48
C SER A 320 -11.92 24.35 -6.39
N ALA A 321 -13.09 23.86 -6.76
CA ALA A 321 -13.39 22.45 -7.01
C ALA A 321 -13.29 22.10 -8.50
N SER A 322 -12.57 22.87 -9.31
CA SER A 322 -12.27 22.52 -10.71
C SER A 322 -11.44 21.22 -10.77
N PRO A 323 -11.65 20.32 -11.74
CA PRO A 323 -12.58 20.40 -12.87
C PRO A 323 -13.91 19.67 -12.61
N LEU A 324 -14.34 19.57 -11.35
CA LEU A 324 -15.49 18.76 -10.99
C LEU A 324 -16.79 19.25 -11.65
N VAL A 325 -17.67 18.30 -11.91
CA VAL A 325 -18.93 18.54 -12.61
C VAL A 325 -20.07 17.97 -11.79
N TYR A 326 -21.19 18.69 -11.69
CA TYR A 326 -22.40 18.23 -11.01
C TYR A 326 -23.61 18.32 -11.94
N SER A 327 -24.65 17.51 -11.70
CA SER A 327 -25.82 17.47 -12.59
C SER A 327 -27.16 17.21 -11.93
N HIS A 328 -27.23 16.29 -10.97
CA HIS A 328 -28.52 15.82 -10.46
C HIS A 328 -29.27 16.97 -9.77
N ALA A 329 -30.59 17.05 -9.94
CA ALA A 329 -31.40 18.13 -9.37
C ALA A 329 -31.19 18.27 -7.84
N ASP A 330 -31.10 17.14 -7.13
CA ASP A 330 -30.80 17.12 -5.70
C ASP A 330 -29.39 17.64 -5.37
N ALA A 331 -28.40 17.39 -6.23
CA ALA A 331 -27.04 17.91 -6.06
C ALA A 331 -26.99 19.43 -6.32
N VAL A 332 -27.74 19.91 -7.32
CA VAL A 332 -27.91 21.36 -7.57
C VAL A 332 -28.55 22.03 -6.36
N ALA A 333 -29.63 21.46 -5.82
CA ALA A 333 -30.29 21.97 -4.61
C ALA A 333 -29.35 21.94 -3.39
N ALA A 334 -28.61 20.85 -3.21
CA ALA A 334 -27.63 20.68 -2.14
C ALA A 334 -26.50 21.71 -2.22
N ARG A 335 -25.90 21.90 -3.39
CA ARG A 335 -24.86 22.90 -3.63
C ARG A 335 -25.38 24.31 -3.34
N ASN A 336 -26.57 24.65 -3.83
CA ASN A 336 -27.20 25.94 -3.57
C ASN A 336 -27.47 26.17 -2.08
N TYR A 337 -27.89 25.13 -1.35
CA TYR A 337 -28.07 25.21 0.11
C TYR A 337 -26.74 25.45 0.83
N LEU A 338 -25.67 24.72 0.47
CA LEU A 338 -24.34 24.91 1.06
C LEU A 338 -23.85 26.35 0.85
N ILE A 339 -24.01 26.91 -0.35
CA ILE A 339 -23.57 28.29 -0.64
C ILE A 339 -24.49 29.32 0.02
N ASN A 340 -25.78 29.27 -0.28
CA ASN A 340 -26.71 30.37 0.07
C ASN A 340 -27.17 30.33 1.53
N ASN A 341 -27.30 29.13 2.13
CA ASN A 341 -27.82 28.97 3.48
C ASN A 341 -26.72 28.68 4.50
N LYS A 342 -25.64 27.99 4.10
CA LYS A 342 -24.49 27.72 4.97
C LYS A 342 -23.32 28.67 4.75
N GLY A 343 -23.34 29.54 3.74
CA GLY A 343 -22.26 30.50 3.48
C GLY A 343 -20.98 29.86 2.95
N TRP A 344 -21.06 28.68 2.34
CA TRP A 344 -19.88 28.02 1.77
C TRP A 344 -19.38 28.74 0.54
N THR A 345 -18.06 28.70 0.33
CA THR A 345 -17.41 29.16 -0.90
C THR A 345 -17.03 27.95 -1.75
N ILE A 346 -17.72 27.77 -2.88
CA ILE A 346 -17.45 26.72 -3.87
C ILE A 346 -17.39 27.38 -5.25
N SER A 347 -16.23 27.28 -5.92
CA SER A 347 -16.01 27.81 -7.27
C SER A 347 -15.34 26.77 -8.17
N GLY A 348 -15.26 27.03 -9.48
CA GLY A 348 -14.54 26.17 -10.44
C GLY A 348 -15.26 24.89 -10.87
N ASP A 349 -16.21 24.39 -10.08
CA ASP A 349 -17.09 23.30 -10.49
C ASP A 349 -18.17 23.79 -11.48
N VAL A 350 -18.59 22.92 -12.39
CA VAL A 350 -19.50 23.28 -13.49
C VAL A 350 -20.76 22.42 -13.48
N TYR A 351 -21.92 23.04 -13.65
CA TYR A 351 -23.15 22.29 -13.92
C TYR A 351 -23.13 21.75 -15.35
N ASN A 352 -23.35 20.46 -15.50
CA ASN A 352 -23.59 19.84 -16.80
C ASN A 352 -24.68 18.77 -16.67
N GLY A 353 -25.91 19.09 -17.08
CA GLY A 353 -27.06 18.17 -17.04
C GLY A 353 -26.88 16.86 -17.82
N LEU A 354 -25.79 16.70 -18.57
CA LEU A 354 -25.46 15.49 -19.31
C LEU A 354 -24.34 14.66 -18.65
N CYS A 355 -23.70 15.11 -17.56
CA CYS A 355 -22.54 14.38 -17.01
C CYS A 355 -22.89 13.07 -16.29
N ASN A 356 -24.15 12.87 -15.92
CA ASN A 356 -24.68 11.59 -15.45
C ASN A 356 -25.38 10.79 -16.56
N GLN A 357 -25.44 11.32 -17.78
CA GLN A 357 -25.80 10.50 -18.93
C GLN A 357 -24.58 9.65 -19.25
N THR A 358 -24.70 8.35 -19.01
CA THR A 358 -23.84 7.40 -19.70
C THR A 358 -24.08 7.66 -21.18
N LEU A 359 -23.10 8.26 -21.87
CA LEU A 359 -23.02 8.11 -23.31
C LEU A 359 -22.89 6.60 -23.51
N SER A 360 -24.01 5.94 -23.75
CA SER A 360 -23.98 4.68 -24.45
C SER A 360 -23.49 5.05 -25.84
N THR A 361 -22.16 5.00 -26.03
CA THR A 361 -21.74 4.37 -27.26
C THR A 361 -22.39 3.01 -27.20
N SER A 362 -23.21 2.70 -28.20
CA SER A 362 -23.43 1.31 -28.53
C SER A 362 -22.03 0.78 -28.81
N GLU A 363 -21.34 0.31 -27.78
CA GLU A 363 -20.25 -0.61 -27.97
C GLU A 363 -20.90 -1.66 -28.83
N THR A 364 -20.45 -1.74 -30.08
CA THR A 364 -20.69 -2.94 -30.84
C THR A 364 -20.01 -3.97 -29.97
N GLU A 365 -20.77 -4.74 -29.19
CA GLU A 365 -20.24 -5.88 -28.50
C GLU A 365 -19.44 -6.60 -29.58
N VAL A 366 -18.12 -6.58 -29.46
CA VAL A 366 -17.34 -7.61 -30.12
C VAL A 366 -17.86 -8.84 -29.41
N SER A 367 -18.84 -9.52 -30.02
CA SER A 367 -19.37 -10.76 -29.52
C SER A 367 -18.18 -11.69 -29.54
N ILE A 368 -17.49 -11.78 -28.41
CA ILE A 368 -16.41 -12.72 -28.22
C ILE A 368 -17.14 -14.07 -28.14
N GLN A 369 -17.32 -14.69 -29.31
CA GLN A 369 -18.12 -15.90 -29.44
C GLN A 369 -17.54 -16.97 -28.53
N SER A 370 -18.38 -17.51 -27.64
CA SER A 370 -18.04 -18.68 -26.84
C SER A 370 -17.73 -19.84 -27.78
N ALA A 371 -16.66 -20.58 -27.51
CA ALA A 371 -16.22 -21.66 -28.36
C ALA A 371 -15.59 -22.79 -27.54
N ILE A 372 -15.44 -23.93 -28.20
CA ILE A 372 -14.70 -25.09 -27.69
C ILE A 372 -13.57 -25.44 -28.66
N TYR A 373 -12.43 -25.89 -28.13
CA TYR A 373 -11.30 -26.29 -28.96
C TYR A 373 -10.46 -27.38 -28.29
N PRO A 374 -9.77 -28.25 -29.05
CA PRO A 374 -9.90 -28.42 -30.49
C PRO A 374 -11.23 -29.10 -30.85
N ASN A 375 -11.75 -28.81 -32.04
CA ASN A 375 -12.87 -29.54 -32.64
C ASN A 375 -12.54 -29.74 -34.13
N PRO A 376 -12.29 -30.96 -34.63
CA PRO A 376 -12.45 -32.25 -33.95
C PRO A 376 -11.47 -32.51 -32.80
N VAL A 377 -11.94 -33.17 -31.73
CA VAL A 377 -11.19 -33.47 -30.50
C VAL A 377 -10.68 -34.91 -30.47
N LYS A 378 -9.51 -35.12 -29.87
CA LYS A 378 -8.98 -36.45 -29.56
C LYS A 378 -9.24 -36.86 -28.11
N ASP A 379 -8.70 -36.13 -27.14
CA ASP A 379 -8.74 -36.55 -25.73
C ASP A 379 -9.36 -35.48 -24.81
N HIS A 380 -9.12 -34.20 -25.07
CA HIS A 380 -9.45 -33.08 -24.17
C HIS A 380 -10.07 -31.90 -24.92
N ILE A 381 -11.15 -31.33 -24.39
CA ILE A 381 -11.81 -30.11 -24.87
C ILE A 381 -11.54 -28.98 -23.89
N TYR A 382 -11.13 -27.82 -24.42
CA TYR A 382 -10.95 -26.57 -23.69
C TYR A 382 -12.07 -25.59 -23.99
N LEU A 383 -12.48 -24.82 -22.98
CA LEU A 383 -13.54 -23.82 -23.08
C LEU A 383 -12.93 -22.44 -23.35
N LYS A 384 -13.50 -21.69 -24.30
CA LYS A 384 -13.10 -20.32 -24.61
C LYS A 384 -14.28 -19.37 -24.40
N ASN A 385 -14.07 -18.31 -23.62
CA ASN A 385 -15.05 -17.25 -23.41
C ASN A 385 -16.40 -17.75 -22.86
N ILE A 386 -16.36 -18.70 -21.91
CA ILE A 386 -17.53 -19.15 -21.16
C ILE A 386 -17.34 -18.70 -19.70
N PRO A 387 -18.13 -17.75 -19.19
CA PRO A 387 -17.96 -17.23 -17.84
C PRO A 387 -18.46 -18.24 -16.80
N ASN A 388 -17.62 -18.55 -15.81
CA ASN A 388 -17.94 -19.35 -14.63
C ASN A 388 -18.69 -20.68 -14.94
N PRO A 389 -18.10 -21.59 -15.73
CA PRO A 389 -18.75 -22.85 -16.07
C PRO A 389 -18.73 -23.80 -14.86
N GLU A 390 -19.88 -24.36 -14.51
CA GLU A 390 -20.05 -25.16 -13.27
C GLU A 390 -20.04 -26.67 -13.55
N SER A 391 -20.72 -27.10 -14.62
CA SER A 391 -20.84 -28.50 -15.00
C SER A 391 -21.03 -28.68 -16.51
N TYR A 392 -20.90 -29.91 -16.98
CA TYR A 392 -21.13 -30.25 -18.37
C TYR A 392 -21.96 -31.51 -18.55
N ILE A 393 -22.63 -31.61 -19.70
CA ILE A 393 -23.35 -32.78 -20.17
C ILE A 393 -22.94 -33.04 -21.63
N ILE A 394 -22.63 -34.27 -21.97
CA ILE A 394 -22.37 -34.71 -23.35
C ILE A 394 -23.48 -35.66 -23.77
N THR A 395 -24.12 -35.39 -24.90
CA THR A 395 -25.11 -36.26 -25.53
C THR A 395 -24.65 -36.76 -26.89
N ASP A 396 -24.97 -37.99 -27.23
CA ASP A 396 -24.82 -38.48 -28.61
C ASP A 396 -25.93 -37.90 -29.53
N MET A 397 -25.83 -38.16 -30.84
CA MET A 397 -26.80 -37.63 -31.82
C MET A 397 -28.22 -38.20 -31.67
N SER A 398 -28.43 -39.24 -30.86
CA SER A 398 -29.76 -39.74 -30.51
C SER A 398 -30.39 -39.00 -29.32
N GLY A 399 -29.64 -38.07 -28.70
CA GLY A 399 -30.06 -37.32 -27.51
C GLY A 399 -29.77 -38.04 -26.19
N ARG A 400 -29.11 -39.20 -26.22
CA ARG A 400 -28.75 -39.95 -25.01
C ARG A 400 -27.51 -39.32 -24.36
N THR A 401 -27.58 -39.06 -23.05
CA THR A 401 -26.42 -38.61 -22.26
C THR A 401 -25.37 -39.71 -22.15
N VAL A 402 -24.15 -39.40 -22.59
CA VAL A 402 -23.00 -40.33 -22.57
C VAL A 402 -21.94 -39.93 -21.53
N ALA A 403 -21.92 -38.67 -21.09
CA ALA A 403 -21.08 -38.22 -19.98
C ALA A 403 -21.71 -36.99 -19.30
N LYS A 404 -21.50 -36.83 -17.99
CA LYS A 404 -21.83 -35.62 -17.23
C LYS A 404 -20.93 -35.54 -15.99
N ASP A 405 -20.44 -34.34 -15.67
CA ASP A 405 -19.66 -34.11 -14.45
C ASP A 405 -19.60 -32.61 -14.11
N ASN A 406 -19.13 -32.30 -12.90
CA ASN A 406 -18.78 -30.93 -12.48
C ASN A 406 -17.43 -30.52 -13.07
N LEU A 407 -17.32 -29.26 -13.50
CA LEU A 407 -16.07 -28.70 -14.02
C LEU A 407 -15.16 -28.32 -12.85
N LYS A 408 -14.08 -29.09 -12.67
CA LYS A 408 -13.04 -28.79 -11.68
C LYS A 408 -11.88 -27.95 -12.25
N HIS A 409 -11.73 -27.95 -13.57
CA HIS A 409 -10.75 -27.20 -14.35
C HIS A 409 -11.40 -26.80 -15.69
N GLU A 410 -10.81 -25.87 -16.45
CA GLU A 410 -11.33 -25.43 -17.77
C GLU A 410 -11.16 -26.47 -18.89
N GLU A 411 -11.07 -27.75 -18.54
CA GLU A 411 -10.81 -28.86 -19.46
C GLU A 411 -11.80 -30.02 -19.23
N ILE A 412 -12.30 -30.59 -20.33
CA ILE A 412 -13.23 -31.72 -20.33
C ILE A 412 -12.56 -32.90 -21.04
N THR A 413 -12.41 -34.02 -20.32
CA THR A 413 -11.83 -35.24 -20.88
C THR A 413 -12.89 -36.06 -21.61
N VAL A 414 -12.64 -36.37 -22.89
CA VAL A 414 -13.52 -37.14 -23.79
C VAL A 414 -12.86 -38.43 -24.32
N ARG A 415 -11.70 -38.81 -23.77
CA ARG A 415 -10.91 -39.97 -24.21
C ARG A 415 -11.69 -41.30 -24.28
N LEU A 416 -12.69 -41.48 -23.41
CA LEU A 416 -13.49 -42.71 -23.33
C LEU A 416 -14.70 -42.72 -24.29
N LEU A 417 -14.98 -41.62 -24.98
CA LEU A 417 -16.03 -41.58 -26.00
C LEU A 417 -15.55 -42.30 -27.26
N SER A 418 -16.44 -43.08 -27.89
CA SER A 418 -16.20 -43.64 -29.22
C SER A 418 -16.10 -42.54 -30.28
N PRO A 419 -15.40 -42.76 -31.40
CA PRO A 419 -15.41 -41.82 -32.52
C PRO A 419 -16.83 -41.54 -33.01
N GLY A 420 -17.18 -40.27 -33.20
CA GLY A 420 -18.54 -39.87 -33.54
C GLY A 420 -18.86 -38.40 -33.30
N ASN A 421 -20.10 -38.01 -33.60
CA ASN A 421 -20.63 -36.66 -33.37
C ASN A 421 -21.36 -36.58 -32.03
N TYR A 422 -21.13 -35.51 -31.29
CA TYR A 422 -21.68 -35.27 -29.97
C TYR A 422 -22.12 -33.82 -29.80
N ILE A 423 -22.99 -33.56 -28.84
CA ILE A 423 -23.32 -32.22 -28.36
C ILE A 423 -22.81 -32.10 -26.92
N LEU A 424 -21.98 -31.07 -26.68
CA LEU A 424 -21.51 -30.67 -25.37
C LEU A 424 -22.31 -29.48 -24.87
N GLN A 425 -22.98 -29.64 -23.74
CA GLN A 425 -23.67 -28.57 -23.02
C GLN A 425 -22.88 -28.17 -21.79
N ILE A 426 -22.54 -26.88 -21.67
CA ILE A 426 -21.89 -26.28 -20.50
C ILE A 426 -22.92 -25.49 -19.73
N LEU A 427 -23.09 -25.82 -18.45
CA LEU A 427 -24.05 -25.17 -17.57
C LEU A 427 -23.32 -24.15 -16.70
N THR A 428 -23.79 -22.90 -16.74
CA THR A 428 -23.43 -21.83 -15.81
C THR A 428 -24.65 -21.45 -14.98
N LYS A 429 -24.48 -20.61 -13.94
CA LYS A 429 -25.61 -20.14 -13.11
C LYS A 429 -26.76 -19.52 -13.91
N ASN A 430 -26.44 -18.87 -15.04
CA ASN A 430 -27.37 -17.99 -15.74
C ASN A 430 -27.68 -18.47 -17.18
N LYS A 431 -26.88 -19.39 -17.75
CA LYS A 431 -26.99 -19.77 -19.17
C LYS A 431 -26.43 -21.18 -19.44
N ILE A 432 -27.03 -21.86 -20.41
CA ILE A 432 -26.49 -23.10 -20.98
C ILE A 432 -25.87 -22.77 -22.34
N TYR A 433 -24.62 -23.16 -22.55
CA TYR A 433 -23.91 -23.05 -23.82
C TYR A 433 -23.86 -24.43 -24.48
N SER A 434 -24.20 -24.52 -25.78
CA SER A 434 -24.31 -25.80 -26.48
C SER A 434 -23.40 -25.81 -27.70
N PHE A 435 -22.51 -26.80 -27.78
CA PHE A 435 -21.51 -26.92 -28.85
C PHE A 435 -21.52 -28.32 -29.46
N PRO A 436 -21.71 -28.45 -30.79
CA PRO A 436 -21.44 -29.72 -31.46
C PRO A 436 -19.94 -29.95 -31.54
N PHE A 437 -19.50 -31.19 -31.33
CA PHE A 437 -18.11 -31.59 -31.53
C PHE A 437 -17.96 -32.99 -32.14
N ILE A 438 -16.83 -33.20 -32.81
CA ILE A 438 -16.47 -34.47 -33.44
C ILE A 438 -15.36 -35.12 -32.62
N LYS A 439 -15.63 -36.30 -32.04
CA LYS A 439 -14.60 -37.16 -31.44
C LYS A 439 -13.92 -37.95 -32.55
N LYS A 440 -12.60 -37.77 -32.69
CA LYS A 440 -11.76 -38.57 -33.59
C LYS A 440 -11.54 -39.98 -33.07
#